data_AF-A0A9D2S912-F1
#
_entry.id   AF-A0A9D2S912-F1
#
_cell.length_a   1.000
_cell.length_b   1.000
_cell.length_c   1.000
_cell.angle_alpha   90.00
_cell.angle_beta   90.00
_cell.angle_gamma   90.00
#
_symmetry.space_group_name_H-M   'P 1'
#
loop_
_entity.id
_entity.type
_entity.pdbx_description
1 polymer ?
#
loop_
_entity_poly.entity_id
_entity_poly.type
_entity_poly.pdbx_seq_one_letter_code
_entity_poly.pdbx_strand_id
1 'polypeptide(L)'
;MRATNATSTNQAEADYQNRYEKLNTAYEKTQAGLTHLEKRIETQQHKTAMLKNYLENLDHTTDIFTIKNWNLLIDHATITPQGHITFTFKDGTTITEDSH
;
A
#
# COMPACT_ATOMS: atom_id res chain seq x y z
N MET A 1 11.48 46.88 40.15
CA MET A 1 10.95 46.77 38.77
C MET A 1 11.60 45.69 37.89
N ARG A 2 12.50 44.80 38.39
CA ARG A 2 13.17 43.77 37.55
C ARG A 2 12.46 42.41 37.45
N ALA A 3 11.59 42.06 38.40
CA ALA A 3 10.97 40.73 38.46
C ALA A 3 9.81 40.52 37.46
N THR A 4 9.16 41.59 36.99
CA THR A 4 8.00 41.49 36.09
C THR A 4 8.37 41.28 34.64
N ASN A 5 9.50 41.84 34.17
CA ASN A 5 9.93 41.70 32.77
C ASN A 5 10.39 40.27 32.44
N ALA A 6 11.12 39.62 33.35
CA ALA A 6 11.63 38.26 33.12
C ALA A 6 10.51 37.21 33.04
N THR A 7 9.43 37.39 33.81
CA THR A 7 8.27 36.49 33.79
C THR A 7 7.47 36.66 32.48
N SER A 8 7.32 37.89 31.99
CA SER A 8 6.63 38.15 30.72
C SER A 8 7.37 37.61 29.49
N THR A 9 8.70 37.66 29.48
CA THR A 9 9.51 37.06 28.39
C THR A 9 9.44 35.53 28.40
N ASN A 10 9.52 34.90 29.57
CA ASN A 10 9.38 33.43 29.69
C ASN A 10 7.99 32.95 29.23
N GLN A 11 6.92 33.71 29.54
CA GLN A 11 5.58 33.37 29.05
C GLN A 11 5.44 33.55 27.54
N ALA A 12 6.02 34.59 26.96
CA ALA A 12 6.01 34.79 25.51
C ALA A 12 6.76 33.69 24.74
N GLU A 13 7.88 33.21 25.30
CA GLU A 13 8.65 32.09 24.75
C GLU A 13 7.87 30.77 24.82
N ALA A 14 7.20 30.49 25.95
CA ALA A 14 6.37 29.30 26.12
C ALA A 14 5.15 29.30 25.17
N ASP A 15 4.50 30.45 24.99
CA ASP A 15 3.38 30.60 24.06
C ASP A 15 3.81 30.42 22.60
N TYR A 16 4.99 30.93 22.23
CA TYR A 16 5.56 30.71 20.90
C TYR A 16 5.86 29.23 20.66
N GLN A 17 6.53 28.57 21.61
CA GLN A 17 6.87 27.16 21.53
C GLN A 17 5.61 26.30 21.35
N ASN A 18 4.55 26.58 22.11
CA ASN A 18 3.28 25.86 22.00
C ASN A 18 2.64 26.01 20.60
N ARG A 19 2.66 27.22 20.04
CA ARG A 19 2.13 27.47 18.68
C ARG A 19 2.95 26.77 17.62
N TYR A 20 4.27 26.77 17.77
CA TYR A 20 5.18 26.08 16.87
C TYR A 20 4.95 24.57 16.91
N GLU A 21 4.91 23.98 18.10
CA GLU A 21 4.66 22.55 18.28
C GLU A 21 3.31 22.12 17.69
N LYS A 22 2.25 22.92 17.90
CA LYS A 22 0.93 22.67 17.29
C LYS A 22 0.99 22.69 15.77
N LEU A 23 1.65 23.69 15.19
CA LEU A 23 1.78 23.82 13.75
C LEU A 23 2.60 22.66 13.16
N ASN A 24 3.72 22.33 13.80
CA ASN A 24 4.59 21.23 13.38
C ASN A 24 3.87 19.89 13.44
N THR A 25 3.13 19.62 14.52
CA THR A 25 2.32 18.40 14.67
C THR A 25 1.25 18.31 13.58
N ALA A 26 0.57 19.42 13.26
CA ALA A 26 -0.43 19.45 12.19
C ALA A 26 0.18 19.21 10.81
N TYR A 27 1.37 19.77 10.58
CA TYR A 27 2.13 19.56 9.35
C TYR A 27 2.54 18.11 9.18
N GLU A 28 3.21 17.53 10.18
CA GLU A 28 3.65 16.13 10.17
C GLU A 28 2.49 15.16 9.94
N LYS A 29 1.35 15.40 10.60
CA LYS A 29 0.14 14.60 10.39
C LYS A 29 -0.37 14.67 8.95
N THR A 30 -0.38 15.86 8.36
CA THR A 30 -0.85 16.08 7.00
C THR A 30 0.10 15.44 5.99
N GLN A 31 1.41 15.60 6.20
CA GLN A 31 2.45 14.99 5.37
C GLN A 31 2.37 13.47 5.41
N ALA A 32 2.22 12.86 6.59
CA ALA A 32 2.03 11.43 6.72
C ALA A 32 0.78 10.93 5.98
N GLY A 33 -0.32 11.69 6.03
CA GLY A 33 -1.55 11.40 5.29
C GLY A 33 -1.34 11.44 3.77
N LEU A 34 -0.60 12.43 3.28
CA LEU A 34 -0.24 12.57 1.86
C LEU A 34 0.60 11.38 1.39
N THR A 35 1.70 11.07 2.08
CA THR A 35 2.58 9.95 1.74
C THR A 35 1.83 8.62 1.74
N HIS A 36 0.93 8.41 2.69
CA HIS A 36 0.10 7.21 2.72
C HIS A 36 -0.85 7.13 1.51
N LEU A 37 -1.45 8.26 1.11
CA LEU A 37 -2.35 8.31 -0.05
C LEU A 37 -1.59 8.09 -1.36
N GLU A 38 -0.41 8.69 -1.52
CA GLU A 38 0.46 8.48 -2.68
C GLU A 38 0.83 7.01 -2.85
N LYS A 39 1.23 6.34 -1.76
CA LYS A 39 1.52 4.90 -1.77
C LYS A 39 0.33 4.05 -2.19
N ARG A 40 -0.89 4.43 -1.77
CA ARG A 40 -2.13 3.75 -2.19
C ARG A 40 -2.40 3.95 -3.68
N ILE A 41 -2.18 5.16 -4.20
CA ILE A 41 -2.34 5.47 -5.62
C ILE A 41 -1.35 4.65 -6.45
N GLU A 42 -0.08 4.63 -6.09
CA GLU A 42 0.94 3.80 -6.77
C GLU A 42 0.55 2.33 -6.77
N THR A 43 0.12 1.80 -5.62
CA THR A 43 -0.32 0.39 -5.51
C THR A 43 -1.49 0.10 -6.46
N GLN A 44 -2.47 1.00 -6.53
CA GLN A 44 -3.63 0.83 -7.41
C GLN A 44 -3.26 0.95 -8.89
N GLN A 45 -2.38 1.89 -9.24
CA GLN A 45 -1.87 2.05 -10.60
C GLN A 45 -1.07 0.83 -11.04
N HIS A 46 -0.22 0.28 -10.16
CA HIS A 46 0.53 -0.93 -10.43
C HIS A 46 -0.39 -2.14 -10.68
N LYS A 47 -1.38 -2.36 -9.80
CA LYS A 47 -2.41 -3.39 -10.00
C LYS A 47 -3.17 -3.21 -11.32
N THR A 48 -3.54 -1.98 -11.64
CA THR A 48 -4.24 -1.66 -12.89
C THR A 48 -3.37 -1.94 -14.11
N ALA A 49 -2.07 -1.61 -14.07
CA ALA A 49 -1.14 -1.89 -15.16
C ALA A 49 -0.93 -3.40 -15.34
N MET A 50 -0.79 -4.15 -14.24
CA MET A 50 -0.71 -5.62 -14.29
C MET A 50 -1.97 -6.24 -14.90
N LEU A 51 -3.16 -5.79 -14.50
CA LEU A 51 -4.42 -6.30 -15.02
C LEU A 51 -4.61 -5.94 -16.50
N LYS A 52 -4.27 -4.70 -16.91
CA LYS A 52 -4.30 -4.30 -18.32
C LYS A 52 -3.38 -5.16 -19.17
N ASN A 53 -2.14 -5.35 -18.72
CA ASN A 53 -1.19 -6.22 -19.42
C ASN A 53 -1.71 -7.65 -19.51
N TYR A 54 -2.30 -8.16 -18.42
CA TYR A 54 -2.93 -9.48 -18.42
C TYR A 54 -4.06 -9.59 -19.46
N LEU A 55 -4.98 -8.63 -19.50
CA LEU A 55 -6.09 -8.60 -20.46
C LEU A 55 -5.61 -8.44 -21.92
N GLU A 56 -4.63 -7.58 -22.17
CA GLU A 56 -4.02 -7.42 -23.51
C GLU A 56 -3.38 -8.71 -24.01
N ASN A 57 -2.83 -9.54 -23.11
CA ASN A 57 -2.27 -10.84 -23.48
C ASN A 57 -3.35 -11.94 -23.65
N LEU A 58 -4.58 -11.72 -23.18
CA LEU A 58 -5.69 -12.67 -23.32
C LEU A 58 -6.56 -12.44 -24.57
N ASP A 59 -6.58 -11.22 -25.13
CA ASP A 59 -7.41 -10.85 -26.29
C ASP A 59 -7.01 -11.59 -27.58
N HIS A 60 -5.92 -12.35 -27.53
CA HIS A 60 -5.58 -13.37 -28.51
C HIS A 60 -6.00 -14.74 -27.96
N THR A 61 -7.29 -15.04 -28.15
CA THR A 61 -7.92 -16.37 -28.10
C THR A 61 -6.92 -17.49 -27.83
N THR A 62 -6.70 -17.80 -26.55
CA THR A 62 -5.84 -18.93 -26.21
C THR A 62 -6.70 -20.08 -25.69
N ASP A 63 -7.35 -20.77 -26.63
CA ASP A 63 -7.78 -22.17 -26.44
C ASP A 63 -6.58 -23.11 -26.24
N ILE A 64 -5.35 -22.57 -26.31
CA ILE A 64 -4.10 -23.30 -26.13
C ILE A 64 -3.48 -22.95 -24.78
N PHE A 65 -3.42 -23.93 -23.90
CA PHE A 65 -2.59 -23.83 -22.70
C PHE A 65 -1.12 -23.64 -23.10
N THR A 66 -0.49 -22.60 -22.59
CA THR A 66 0.97 -22.44 -22.64
C THR A 66 1.51 -22.17 -21.25
N ILE A 67 2.70 -22.69 -20.95
CA ILE A 67 3.40 -22.44 -19.67
C ILE A 67 3.59 -20.94 -19.45
N LYS A 68 3.82 -20.18 -20.52
CA LYS A 68 3.96 -18.73 -20.46
C LYS A 68 2.67 -18.06 -19.97
N ASN A 69 1.51 -18.44 -20.52
CA ASN A 69 0.22 -17.89 -20.10
C ASN A 69 -0.14 -18.33 -18.69
N TRP A 70 0.15 -19.59 -18.34
CA TRP A 70 -0.01 -20.11 -16.98
C TRP A 70 0.76 -19.28 -15.95
N ASN A 71 2.03 -18.95 -16.22
CA ASN A 71 2.84 -18.11 -15.33
C ASN A 71 2.38 -16.64 -15.30
N LEU A 72 1.71 -16.16 -16.36
CA LEU A 72 1.11 -14.82 -16.37
C LEU A 72 -0.12 -14.75 -15.45
N LEU A 73 -0.88 -15.84 -15.38
CA LEU A 73 -2.13 -16.00 -14.63
C LEU A 73 -1.92 -16.13 -13.12
N ILE A 74 -0.93 -16.93 -12.71
CA ILE A 74 -0.66 -17.22 -11.30
C ILE A 74 -0.04 -16.01 -10.60
N ASP A 75 -0.52 -15.74 -9.40
CA ASP A 75 0.14 -14.87 -8.41
C ASP A 75 1.12 -15.69 -7.57
N HIS A 76 0.61 -16.73 -6.88
CA HIS A 76 1.42 -17.64 -6.08
C HIS A 76 0.74 -19.00 -5.88
N ALA A 77 1.50 -19.99 -5.42
CA ALA A 77 0.98 -21.30 -5.00
C ALA A 77 1.36 -21.58 -3.54
N THR A 78 0.44 -22.17 -2.79
CA THR A 78 0.67 -22.62 -1.40
C THR A 78 0.49 -24.12 -1.31
N ILE A 79 1.36 -24.78 -0.54
CA ILE A 79 1.31 -26.22 -0.30
C ILE A 79 0.97 -26.42 1.18
N THR A 80 -0.09 -27.15 1.45
CA THR A 80 -0.48 -27.51 2.82
C THR A 80 0.34 -28.71 3.32
N PRO A 81 0.51 -28.89 4.64
CA PRO A 81 1.18 -30.08 5.20
C PRO A 81 0.53 -31.41 4.79
N GLN A 82 -0.76 -31.38 4.45
CA GLN A 82 -1.55 -32.52 3.98
C GLN A 82 -1.36 -32.82 2.49
N GLY A 83 -0.56 -32.00 1.77
CA GLY A 83 -0.21 -32.22 0.36
C GLY A 83 -1.14 -31.55 -0.65
N HIS A 84 -2.16 -30.80 -0.20
CA HIS A 84 -3.01 -30.02 -1.10
C HIS A 84 -2.25 -28.80 -1.63
N ILE A 85 -2.42 -28.52 -2.92
CA ILE A 85 -1.85 -27.35 -3.58
C ILE A 85 -2.97 -26.36 -3.88
N THR A 86 -2.86 -25.14 -3.36
CA THR A 86 -3.77 -24.03 -3.67
C THR A 86 -3.05 -23.03 -4.55
N PHE A 87 -3.57 -22.82 -5.76
CA PHE A 87 -3.12 -21.78 -6.68
C PHE A 87 -3.96 -20.52 -6.52
N THR A 88 -3.30 -19.39 -6.29
CA THR A 88 -3.91 -18.06 -6.26
C THR A 88 -3.59 -17.35 -7.56
N PHE A 89 -4.62 -16.87 -8.26
CA PHE A 89 -4.50 -16.13 -9.51
C PHE A 89 -4.43 -14.62 -9.24
N LYS A 90 -3.87 -13.86 -10.18
CA LYS A 90 -3.72 -12.40 -10.04
C LYS A 90 -5.04 -11.63 -9.97
N ASP A 91 -6.15 -12.26 -10.38
CA ASP A 91 -7.50 -11.72 -10.24
C ASP A 91 -8.10 -11.96 -8.83
N GLY A 92 -7.40 -12.71 -7.96
CA GLY A 92 -7.84 -13.09 -6.62
C GLY A 92 -8.59 -14.42 -6.54
N THR A 93 -8.82 -15.09 -7.67
CA THR A 93 -9.41 -16.44 -7.71
C THR A 93 -8.46 -17.43 -7.06
N THR A 94 -8.99 -18.39 -6.30
CA THR A 94 -8.21 -19.47 -5.70
C THR A 94 -8.78 -20.82 -6.12
N ILE A 95 -7.90 -21.73 -6.52
CA ILE A 95 -8.26 -23.10 -6.89
C ILE A 95 -7.38 -24.04 -6.06
N THR A 96 -8.01 -24.98 -5.36
CA THR A 96 -7.30 -26.02 -4.59
C THR A 96 -7.44 -27.35 -5.31
N GLU A 97 -6.30 -27.98 -5.60
CA GLU A 97 -6.28 -29.35 -6.09
C GLU A 97 -6.29 -30.29 -4.89
N ASP A 98 -7.37 -31.07 -4.78
CA ASP A 98 -7.49 -32.16 -3.81
C ASP A 98 -7.05 -33.46 -4.47
N SER A 99 -5.81 -33.87 -4.19
CA SER A 99 -5.30 -35.18 -4.58
C SER A 99 -6.06 -36.26 -3.79
N HIS A 100 -6.98 -36.99 -4.45
CA HIS A 100 -7.61 -38.20 -3.90
C HIS A 100 -6.66 -39.40 -3.90
#